data_AF-F1TGP1-F1
#
_entry.id   AF-F1TGP1-F1
#
_cell.length_a   1.000
_cell.length_b   1.000
_cell.length_c   1.000
_cell.angle_alpha   90.00
_cell.angle_beta   90.00
_cell.angle_gamma   90.00
#
_symmetry.space_group_name_H-M   'P 1'
#
loop_
_entity.id
_entity.type
_entity.pdbx_description
1 polymer ?
#
loop_
_entity_poly.entity_id
_entity_poly.type
_entity_poly.pdbx_seq_one_letter_code
_entity_poly.pdbx_strand_id
1 'polypeptide(L)'
;MKSKYNTIIDIFLLQKDFYSKLTDKSMWLYIGIVFVGLRDVIFYILNPQNTKGFFITNLSLNFKTAAVLFITALIIGFVDVICFSYPVFDVIKHFKKRSEGYNASVVNTYSSLITKVMKVYVLTNILLTPMDTLIYFCSRWTFSTESMILLFITTAMGILSYFWFNGAITRGLCVLFRLSNNVRGLVFVLVFCWNALISSAIQYLLSLIITRL
;
A
#
# COMPACT_ATOMS: atom_id res chain seq x y z
N MET A 1 1.47 -15.76 30.05
CA MET A 1 2.53 -14.83 29.64
C MET A 1 2.40 -14.51 28.15
N LYS A 2 1.85 -13.34 27.77
CA LYS A 2 1.90 -12.86 26.37
C LYS A 2 3.38 -12.55 26.08
N SER A 3 4.02 -13.40 25.27
CA SER A 3 5.43 -13.28 24.91
C SER A 3 5.75 -11.86 24.40
N LYS A 4 6.85 -11.25 24.90
CA LYS A 4 7.39 -9.94 24.47
C LYS A 4 7.52 -9.83 22.94
N TYR A 5 7.65 -10.96 22.24
CA TYR A 5 7.72 -11.04 20.78
C TYR A 5 6.42 -10.57 20.09
N ASN A 6 5.26 -10.83 20.70
CA ASN A 6 4.00 -10.32 20.18
C ASN A 6 3.96 -8.79 20.21
N THR A 7 4.57 -8.16 21.22
CA THR A 7 4.57 -6.71 21.41
C THR A 7 5.37 -5.96 20.33
N ILE A 8 6.51 -6.51 19.90
CA ILE A 8 7.35 -5.91 18.84
C ILE A 8 6.67 -6.05 17.48
N ILE A 9 6.13 -7.23 17.18
CA ILE A 9 5.34 -7.45 15.96
C ILE A 9 4.07 -6.58 15.97
N ASP A 10 3.41 -6.42 17.12
CA ASP A 10 2.26 -5.54 17.31
C ASP A 10 2.57 -4.07 17.06
N ILE A 11 3.76 -3.59 17.43
CA ILE A 11 4.24 -2.24 17.10
C ILE A 11 4.56 -2.13 15.61
N PHE A 12 5.25 -3.13 15.04
CA PHE A 12 5.72 -3.08 13.66
C PHE A 12 4.56 -3.23 12.66
N LEU A 13 3.66 -4.20 12.83
CA LEU A 13 2.62 -4.56 11.84
C LEU A 13 1.21 -4.05 12.19
N LEU A 14 1.12 -3.04 13.07
CA LEU A 14 -0.08 -2.65 13.83
C LEU A 14 -0.66 -3.77 14.74
N GLN A 15 -1.23 -3.34 15.85
CA GLN A 15 -1.90 -4.23 16.81
C GLN A 15 -3.12 -4.90 16.19
N LYS A 16 -3.31 -6.20 16.49
CA LYS A 16 -4.49 -6.97 16.03
C LYS A 16 -5.81 -6.31 16.44
N ASP A 17 -5.82 -5.66 17.60
CA ASP A 17 -7.00 -4.99 18.15
C ASP A 17 -7.39 -3.72 17.40
N PHE A 18 -6.47 -3.11 16.63
CA PHE A 18 -6.77 -1.97 15.79
C PHE A 18 -7.56 -2.40 14.55
N TYR A 19 -7.13 -3.51 13.93
CA TYR A 19 -7.82 -4.09 12.77
C TYR A 19 -9.22 -4.60 13.11
N SER A 20 -9.44 -5.14 14.32
CA SER A 20 -10.76 -5.64 14.74
C SER A 20 -11.77 -4.53 15.04
N LYS A 21 -11.31 -3.29 15.31
CA LYS A 21 -12.15 -2.11 15.59
C LYS A 21 -12.47 -1.28 14.34
N LEU A 22 -12.12 -1.75 13.14
CA LEU A 22 -12.43 -1.06 11.90
C LEU A 22 -13.95 -0.93 11.71
N THR A 23 -14.41 0.33 11.70
CA THR A 23 -15.83 0.69 11.51
C THR A 23 -16.26 0.53 10.04
N ASP A 24 -17.55 0.40 9.79
CA ASP A 24 -18.11 0.27 8.43
C ASP A 24 -18.34 1.62 7.73
N LYS A 25 -18.08 2.76 8.41
CA LYS A 25 -18.38 4.10 7.86
C LYS A 25 -17.50 4.44 6.65
N SER A 26 -18.10 4.77 5.51
CA SER A 26 -17.42 5.05 4.23
C SER A 26 -16.67 6.39 4.19
N MET A 27 -17.01 7.36 5.06
CA MET A 27 -16.42 8.71 5.02
C MET A 27 -14.88 8.72 5.13
N TRP A 28 -14.33 7.97 6.08
CA TRP A 28 -12.87 7.86 6.28
C TRP A 28 -12.16 7.17 5.12
N LEU A 29 -12.87 6.35 4.35
CA LEU A 29 -12.32 5.63 3.22
C LEU A 29 -12.09 6.57 2.02
N TYR A 30 -12.97 7.54 1.77
CA TYR A 30 -12.74 8.53 0.71
C TYR A 30 -11.49 9.38 0.95
N ILE A 31 -11.29 9.84 2.19
CA ILE A 31 -10.07 10.59 2.59
C ILE A 31 -8.84 9.71 2.38
N GLY A 32 -8.94 8.43 2.75
CA GLY A 32 -7.89 7.43 2.55
C GLY A 32 -7.50 7.23 1.09
N ILE A 33 -8.48 7.11 0.20
CA ILE A 33 -8.27 6.95 -1.25
C ILE A 33 -7.50 8.15 -1.82
N VAL A 34 -7.92 9.37 -1.47
CA VAL A 34 -7.22 10.59 -1.89
C VAL A 34 -5.78 10.61 -1.39
N PHE A 35 -5.56 10.20 -0.13
CA PHE A 35 -4.22 10.12 0.44
C PHE A 35 -3.30 9.16 -0.32
N VAL A 36 -3.79 7.94 -0.63
CA VAL A 36 -3.01 6.93 -1.38
C VAL A 36 -2.61 7.49 -2.75
N GLY A 37 -3.55 8.09 -3.48
CA GLY A 37 -3.28 8.67 -4.78
C GLY A 37 -2.27 9.82 -4.75
N LEU A 38 -2.38 10.72 -3.77
CA LEU A 38 -1.42 11.81 -3.58
C LEU A 38 -0.04 11.27 -3.24
N ARG A 39 0.04 10.29 -2.33
CA ARG A 39 1.29 9.62 -1.96
C ARG A 39 1.99 9.07 -3.21
N ASP A 40 1.28 8.29 -4.02
CA ASP A 40 1.88 7.61 -5.17
C ASP A 40 2.41 8.59 -6.21
N VAL A 41 1.65 9.65 -6.51
CA VAL A 41 2.08 10.72 -7.43
C VAL A 41 3.29 11.47 -6.87
N ILE A 42 3.26 11.87 -5.59
CA ILE A 42 4.35 12.62 -4.94
C ILE A 42 5.64 11.81 -4.95
N PHE A 43 5.61 10.56 -4.48
CA PHE A 43 6.81 9.73 -4.43
C PHE A 43 7.33 9.37 -5.82
N TYR A 44 6.46 9.24 -6.82
CA TYR A 44 6.89 9.04 -8.19
C TYR A 44 7.66 10.24 -8.75
N ILE A 45 7.14 11.46 -8.55
CA ILE A 45 7.79 12.71 -9.00
C ILE A 45 9.11 12.92 -8.27
N LEU A 46 9.14 12.63 -6.97
CA LEU A 46 10.31 12.82 -6.13
C LEU A 46 11.38 11.73 -6.32
N ASN A 47 11.10 10.62 -7.01
CA ASN A 47 12.05 9.50 -7.10
C ASN A 47 13.31 9.88 -7.90
N PRO A 48 14.49 9.98 -7.25
CA PRO A 48 15.71 10.42 -7.90
C PRO A 48 16.35 9.33 -8.79
N GLN A 49 15.91 8.06 -8.69
CA GLN A 49 16.40 6.96 -9.54
C GLN A 49 15.75 6.93 -10.93
N ASN A 50 14.69 7.69 -11.15
CA ASN A 50 14.15 7.84 -12.50
C ASN A 50 15.17 8.65 -13.32
N THR A 51 15.89 8.00 -14.23
CA THR A 51 16.88 8.64 -15.12
C THR A 51 16.24 9.59 -16.14
N LYS A 52 14.93 9.45 -16.38
CA LYS A 52 14.09 10.45 -17.05
C LYS A 52 13.49 11.48 -16.08
N GLY A 53 13.66 11.28 -14.77
CA GLY A 53 13.20 12.11 -13.65
C GLY A 53 14.16 13.25 -13.27
N PHE A 54 15.05 13.65 -14.19
CA PHE A 54 15.62 15.00 -14.20
C PHE A 54 14.54 16.01 -14.63
N PHE A 55 13.38 15.96 -13.97
CA PHE A 55 12.23 16.84 -14.23
C PHE A 55 12.04 17.87 -13.12
N ILE A 56 12.68 17.70 -11.95
CA ILE A 56 12.59 18.68 -10.86
C ILE A 56 13.18 20.04 -11.29
N THR A 57 14.11 20.07 -12.25
CA THR A 57 14.70 21.29 -12.78
C THR A 57 13.85 21.98 -13.85
N ASN A 58 12.92 21.27 -14.51
CA ASN A 58 12.15 21.78 -15.67
C ASN A 58 10.62 21.76 -15.50
N LEU A 59 10.09 21.16 -14.42
CA LEU A 59 8.65 21.16 -14.18
C LEU A 59 8.22 22.55 -13.69
N SER A 60 7.76 23.38 -14.63
CA SER A 60 7.04 24.61 -14.26
C SER A 60 5.76 24.21 -13.53
N LEU A 61 5.73 24.40 -12.21
CA LEU A 61 4.55 24.22 -11.36
C LEU A 61 3.53 25.33 -11.65
N ASN A 62 3.00 25.31 -12.86
CA ASN A 62 1.89 26.15 -13.25
C ASN A 62 0.59 25.54 -12.72
N PHE A 63 -0.43 26.38 -12.51
CA PHE A 63 -1.76 25.95 -12.06
C PHE A 63 -2.33 24.80 -12.90
N LYS A 64 -2.07 24.80 -14.22
CA LYS A 64 -2.49 23.73 -15.14
C LYS A 64 -1.82 22.38 -14.81
N THR A 65 -0.50 22.38 -14.63
CA THR A 65 0.28 21.19 -14.27
C THR A 65 -0.16 20.64 -12.92
N ALA A 66 -0.33 21.52 -11.93
CA ALA A 66 -0.81 21.15 -10.60
C ALA A 66 -2.22 20.54 -10.64
N ALA A 67 -3.13 21.11 -11.43
CA ALA A 67 -4.49 20.57 -11.60
C ALA A 67 -4.48 19.17 -12.24
N VAL A 68 -3.67 18.95 -13.28
CA VAL A 68 -3.56 17.63 -13.94
C VAL A 68 -2.98 16.59 -12.98
N LEU A 69 -1.94 16.94 -12.22
CA LEU A 69 -1.34 16.04 -11.22
C LEU A 69 -2.32 15.70 -10.10
N PHE A 70 -3.12 16.67 -9.64
CA PHE A 70 -4.14 16.44 -8.63
C PHE A 70 -5.27 15.51 -9.13
N ILE A 71 -5.77 15.72 -10.34
CA ILE A 71 -6.78 14.83 -10.96
C ILE A 71 -6.20 13.43 -11.15
N THR A 72 -4.95 13.34 -11.60
CA THR A 72 -4.23 12.07 -11.76
C THR A 72 -4.12 11.34 -10.42
N ALA A 73 -3.77 12.04 -9.34
CA ALA A 73 -3.71 11.48 -7.99
C ALA A 73 -5.08 10.89 -7.58
N LEU A 74 -6.18 11.61 -7.81
CA LEU A 74 -7.52 11.10 -7.47
C LEU A 74 -7.86 9.81 -8.22
N ILE A 75 -7.59 9.77 -9.53
CA ILE A 75 -7.85 8.60 -10.37
C ILE A 75 -6.98 7.42 -9.92
N ILE A 76 -5.68 7.65 -9.72
CA ILE A 76 -4.73 6.61 -9.32
C ILE A 76 -5.09 6.05 -7.95
N GLY A 77 -5.36 6.91 -6.96
CA GLY A 77 -5.75 6.44 -5.63
C GLY A 77 -7.01 5.59 -5.66
N PHE A 78 -7.99 5.97 -6.48
CA PHE A 78 -9.22 5.20 -6.64
C PHE A 78 -8.96 3.84 -7.30
N VAL A 79 -8.20 3.84 -8.40
CA VAL A 79 -7.83 2.62 -9.13
C VAL A 79 -7.01 1.70 -8.23
N ASP A 80 -6.00 2.22 -7.55
CA ASP A 80 -5.11 1.46 -6.69
C ASP A 80 -5.88 0.74 -5.58
N VAL A 81 -6.66 1.47 -4.79
CA VAL A 81 -7.42 0.91 -3.67
C VAL A 81 -8.42 -0.15 -4.14
N ILE A 82 -9.10 0.05 -5.27
CA ILE A 82 -10.12 -0.89 -5.78
C ILE A 82 -9.47 -2.10 -6.43
N CYS A 83 -8.51 -1.89 -7.33
CA CYS A 83 -7.81 -2.95 -8.03
C CYS A 83 -7.00 -3.81 -7.07
N PHE A 84 -6.53 -3.26 -5.94
CA PHE A 84 -5.97 -4.05 -4.86
C PHE A 84 -7.05 -4.83 -4.11
N SER A 85 -8.07 -4.13 -3.61
CA SER A 85 -8.99 -4.71 -2.63
C SER A 85 -9.93 -5.76 -3.21
N TYR A 86 -10.40 -5.58 -4.44
CA TYR A 86 -11.42 -6.47 -5.01
C TYR A 86 -10.88 -7.88 -5.30
N PRO A 87 -9.74 -8.06 -6.00
CA PRO A 87 -9.19 -9.39 -6.27
C PRO A 87 -8.70 -10.08 -5.00
N VAL A 88 -8.05 -9.34 -4.10
CA VAL A 88 -7.60 -9.88 -2.81
C VAL A 88 -8.79 -10.35 -1.97
N PHE A 89 -9.88 -9.58 -1.93
CA PHE A 89 -11.11 -9.95 -1.26
C PHE A 89 -11.70 -11.24 -1.83
N ASP A 90 -11.79 -11.36 -3.15
CA ASP A 90 -12.42 -12.50 -3.81
C ASP A 90 -11.63 -13.80 -3.55
N VAL A 91 -10.30 -13.74 -3.65
CA VAL A 91 -9.48 -14.92 -3.37
C VAL A 91 -9.54 -15.33 -1.89
N ILE A 92 -9.52 -14.37 -0.96
CA ILE A 92 -9.64 -14.69 0.47
C ILE A 92 -11.01 -15.25 0.81
N LYS A 93 -12.07 -14.73 0.18
CA LYS A 93 -13.42 -15.29 0.28
C LYS A 93 -13.45 -16.74 -0.19
N HIS A 94 -12.73 -17.08 -1.26
CA HIS A 94 -12.61 -18.45 -1.73
C HIS A 94 -11.93 -19.36 -0.69
N PHE A 95 -10.82 -18.91 -0.08
CA PHE A 95 -10.16 -19.65 0.99
C PHE A 95 -11.06 -19.86 2.22
N LYS A 96 -11.85 -18.84 2.59
CA LYS A 96 -12.78 -18.95 3.72
C LYS A 96 -13.93 -19.90 3.44
N LYS A 97 -14.56 -19.84 2.25
CA LYS A 97 -15.66 -20.73 1.85
C LYS A 97 -15.25 -22.22 1.87
N ARG A 98 -13.97 -22.52 1.58
CA ARG A 98 -13.44 -23.88 1.65
C ARG A 98 -13.18 -24.34 3.09
N SER A 99 -12.97 -23.41 4.02
CA SER A 99 -12.67 -23.69 5.44
C SER A 99 -13.90 -23.80 6.32
N GLU A 100 -14.95 -23.04 6.04
CA GLU A 100 -16.19 -23.01 6.82
C GLU A 100 -17.37 -23.22 5.84
N GLY A 101 -18.15 -24.29 6.04
CA GLY A 101 -19.32 -24.61 5.22
C GLY A 101 -20.26 -23.40 5.04
N TYR A 102 -20.81 -23.27 3.84
CA TYR A 102 -21.52 -22.10 3.33
C TYR A 102 -22.78 -21.75 4.16
N ASN A 103 -22.78 -20.64 4.89
CA ASN A 103 -23.97 -20.07 5.55
C ASN A 103 -24.44 -18.80 4.84
N ALA A 104 -25.75 -18.69 4.57
CA ALA A 104 -26.37 -17.64 3.75
C ALA A 104 -26.46 -16.25 4.42
N SER A 105 -26.18 -16.13 5.73
CA SER A 105 -26.16 -14.85 6.46
C SER A 105 -24.95 -13.95 6.15
N VAL A 106 -24.01 -14.41 5.32
CA VAL A 106 -22.73 -13.74 5.06
C VAL A 106 -22.83 -12.67 3.95
N VAL A 107 -23.93 -12.61 3.18
CA VAL A 107 -24.03 -11.72 2.00
C VAL A 107 -24.00 -10.23 2.37
N ASN A 108 -24.74 -9.78 3.39
CA ASN A 108 -24.64 -8.41 3.91
C ASN A 108 -23.32 -8.14 4.68
N THR A 109 -22.61 -9.18 5.09
CA THR A 109 -21.27 -9.07 5.68
C THR A 109 -20.20 -8.84 4.60
N TYR A 110 -20.43 -9.22 3.35
CA TYR A 110 -19.40 -9.12 2.30
C TYR A 110 -19.16 -7.68 1.84
N SER A 111 -20.20 -6.85 1.71
CA SER A 111 -20.02 -5.43 1.37
C SER A 111 -19.32 -4.66 2.49
N SER A 112 -19.60 -4.99 3.76
CA SER A 112 -18.89 -4.38 4.89
C SER A 112 -17.44 -4.90 5.00
N LEU A 113 -17.19 -6.17 4.71
CA LEU A 113 -15.85 -6.75 4.68
C LEU A 113 -14.98 -6.14 3.58
N ILE A 114 -15.49 -5.92 2.36
CA ILE A 114 -14.67 -5.32 1.29
C ILE A 114 -14.26 -3.88 1.63
N THR A 115 -15.15 -3.09 2.25
CA THR A 115 -14.79 -1.77 2.79
C THR A 115 -13.73 -1.85 3.88
N LYS A 116 -13.72 -2.92 4.71
CA LYS A 116 -12.66 -3.12 5.70
C LYS A 116 -11.33 -3.48 5.05
N VAL A 117 -11.33 -4.29 3.99
CA VAL A 117 -10.12 -4.61 3.21
C VAL A 117 -9.52 -3.33 2.62
N MET A 118 -10.34 -2.49 2.00
CA MET A 118 -9.90 -1.19 1.47
C MET A 118 -9.28 -0.31 2.55
N LYS A 119 -9.87 -0.28 3.75
CA LYS A 119 -9.32 0.48 4.89
C LYS A 119 -7.98 -0.09 5.38
N VAL A 120 -7.81 -1.41 5.41
CA VAL A 120 -6.53 -2.03 5.76
C VAL A 120 -5.45 -1.58 4.78
N TYR A 121 -5.76 -1.58 3.48
CA TYR A 121 -4.83 -1.14 2.46
C TYR A 121 -4.45 0.34 2.63
N VAL A 122 -5.43 1.23 2.81
CA VAL A 122 -5.22 2.66 3.08
C VAL A 122 -4.37 2.87 4.35
N LEU A 123 -4.71 2.21 5.45
CA LEU A 123 -3.99 2.34 6.72
C LEU A 123 -2.54 1.88 6.60
N THR A 124 -2.30 0.83 5.82
CA THR A 124 -0.94 0.34 5.60
C THR A 124 -0.12 1.34 4.79
N ASN A 125 -0.73 2.00 3.79
CA ASN A 125 -0.09 3.09 3.06
C ASN A 125 0.27 4.27 3.98
N ILE A 126 -0.62 4.65 4.90
CA ILE A 126 -0.33 5.68 5.91
C ILE A 126 0.81 5.25 6.83
N LEU A 127 0.82 4.01 7.30
CA LEU A 127 1.87 3.45 8.15
C LEU A 127 3.25 3.50 7.46
N LEU A 128 3.32 3.16 6.17
CA LEU A 128 4.58 3.07 5.44
C LEU A 128 5.10 4.43 4.96
N THR A 129 4.23 5.44 4.82
CA THR A 129 4.59 6.76 4.29
C THR A 129 5.82 7.39 4.98
N PRO A 130 5.96 7.38 6.32
CA PRO A 130 7.17 7.88 6.97
C PRO A 130 8.44 7.12 6.57
N MET A 131 8.35 5.80 6.39
CA MET A 131 9.48 4.99 5.93
C MET A 131 9.89 5.38 4.50
N ASP A 132 8.92 5.59 3.62
CA ASP A 132 9.19 6.02 2.24
C ASP A 132 9.80 7.43 2.20
N THR A 133 9.38 8.34 3.08
CA THR A 133 10.03 9.66 3.20
C THR A 133 11.49 9.54 3.64
N LEU A 134 11.82 8.64 4.58
CA LEU A 134 13.19 8.39 5.00
C LEU A 134 14.03 7.82 3.85
N ILE A 135 13.47 6.86 3.11
CA ILE A 135 14.11 6.28 1.91
C ILE A 135 14.40 7.37 0.88
N TYR A 136 13.47 8.30 0.63
CA TYR A 136 13.69 9.42 -0.28
C TYR A 136 14.88 10.30 0.14
N PHE A 137 14.94 10.72 1.41
CA PHE A 137 16.06 11.54 1.89
C PHE A 137 17.40 10.80 1.82
N CYS A 138 17.43 9.53 2.23
CA CYS A 138 18.64 8.71 2.11
C CYS A 138 19.05 8.51 0.64
N SER A 139 18.10 8.33 -0.28
CA SER A 139 18.37 8.21 -1.72
C SER A 139 18.92 9.50 -2.29
N ARG A 140 18.33 10.66 -1.95
CA ARG A 140 18.83 11.97 -2.36
C ARG A 140 20.27 12.20 -1.88
N TRP A 141 20.57 11.79 -0.65
CA TRP A 141 21.92 11.90 -0.10
C TRP A 141 22.91 10.96 -0.80
N THR A 142 22.48 9.74 -1.14
CA THR A 142 23.26 8.78 -1.93
C THR A 142 23.67 9.40 -3.27
N PHE A 143 22.73 10.00 -4.00
CA PHE A 143 23.01 10.65 -5.28
C PHE A 143 23.94 11.86 -5.15
N SER A 144 23.82 12.63 -4.06
CA SER A 144 24.68 13.81 -3.86
C SER A 144 26.12 13.47 -3.48
N THR A 145 26.37 12.27 -2.95
CA THR A 145 27.68 11.85 -2.42
C THR A 145 28.34 10.74 -3.22
N GLU A 146 27.62 10.18 -4.20
CA GLU A 146 28.03 9.02 -5.00
C GLU A 146 28.53 7.83 -4.14
N SER A 147 28.00 7.71 -2.92
CA SER A 147 28.45 6.70 -1.96
C SER A 147 27.79 5.34 -2.21
N MET A 148 28.61 4.33 -2.54
CA MET A 148 28.17 2.95 -2.71
C MET A 148 27.58 2.34 -1.43
N ILE A 149 28.06 2.77 -0.25
CA ILE A 149 27.56 2.28 1.04
C ILE A 149 26.13 2.78 1.27
N LEU A 150 25.87 4.07 1.02
CA LEU A 150 24.53 4.64 1.13
C LEU A 150 23.56 4.03 0.12
N LEU A 151 24.04 3.67 -1.08
CA LEU A 151 23.25 2.93 -2.06
C LEU A 151 22.82 1.55 -1.54
N PHE A 152 23.72 0.82 -0.88
CA PHE A 152 23.38 -0.47 -0.27
C PHE A 152 22.36 -0.31 0.86
N ILE A 153 22.54 0.70 1.72
CA ILE A 153 21.61 0.98 2.83
C ILE A 153 20.21 1.35 2.30
N THR A 154 20.14 2.24 1.30
CA THR A 154 18.86 2.68 0.72
C THR A 154 18.11 1.54 0.03
N THR A 155 18.82 0.69 -0.72
CA THR A 155 18.21 -0.48 -1.36
C THR A 155 17.72 -1.50 -0.33
N ALA A 156 18.50 -1.78 0.71
CA ALA A 156 18.07 -2.64 1.81
C ALA A 156 16.83 -2.11 2.54
N MET A 157 16.77 -0.80 2.81
CA MET A 157 15.59 -0.14 3.38
C MET A 157 14.36 -0.26 2.48
N GLY A 158 14.53 -0.09 1.16
CA GLY A 158 13.44 -0.25 0.19
C GLY A 158 12.86 -1.66 0.16
N ILE A 159 13.73 -2.68 0.15
CA ILE A 159 13.31 -4.09 0.22
C ILE A 159 12.56 -4.34 1.53
N LEU A 160 13.11 -3.89 2.67
CA LEU A 160 12.48 -4.09 3.97
C LEU A 160 11.12 -3.40 4.06
N SER A 161 11.00 -2.18 3.54
CA SER A 161 9.74 -1.42 3.45
C SER A 161 8.68 -2.19 2.65
N TYR A 162 9.08 -2.78 1.51
CA TYR A 162 8.17 -3.58 0.69
C TYR A 162 7.68 -4.85 1.41
N PHE A 163 8.57 -5.57 2.08
CA PHE A 163 8.17 -6.74 2.90
C PHE A 163 7.28 -6.34 4.07
N TRP A 164 7.58 -5.21 4.71
CA TRP A 164 6.79 -4.66 5.81
C TRP A 164 5.37 -4.34 5.36
N PHE A 165 5.21 -3.61 4.26
CA PHE A 165 3.91 -3.26 3.69
C PHE A 165 3.02 -4.48 3.44
N ASN A 166 3.55 -5.47 2.70
CA ASN A 166 2.81 -6.70 2.38
C ASN A 166 2.51 -7.53 3.65
N GLY A 167 3.42 -7.52 4.62
CA GLY A 167 3.23 -8.19 5.90
C GLY A 167 2.10 -7.57 6.73
N ALA A 168 2.03 -6.25 6.77
CA ALA A 168 1.01 -5.51 7.52
C ALA A 168 -0.39 -5.74 6.91
N ILE A 169 -0.51 -5.70 5.58
CA ILE A 169 -1.76 -6.02 4.89
C ILE A 169 -2.19 -7.46 5.17
N THR A 170 -1.28 -8.41 5.01
CA THR A 170 -1.56 -9.84 5.25
C THR A 170 -2.07 -10.07 6.67
N ARG A 171 -1.44 -9.41 7.64
CA ARG A 171 -1.88 -9.48 9.03
C ARG A 171 -3.29 -8.92 9.21
N GLY A 172 -3.57 -7.73 8.67
CA GLY A 172 -4.89 -7.11 8.72
C GLY A 172 -5.97 -8.01 8.10
N LEU A 173 -5.67 -8.62 6.96
CA LEU A 173 -6.55 -9.57 6.28
C LEU A 173 -6.79 -10.83 7.12
N CYS A 174 -5.76 -11.45 7.68
CA CYS A 174 -5.93 -12.62 8.55
C CYS A 174 -6.80 -12.33 9.77
N VAL A 175 -6.69 -11.13 10.36
CA VAL A 175 -7.52 -10.70 11.50
C VAL A 175 -8.96 -10.47 11.07
N LEU A 176 -9.19 -9.77 9.95
CA LEU A 176 -10.53 -9.48 9.44
C LEU A 176 -11.31 -10.75 9.07
N PHE A 177 -10.65 -11.69 8.41
CA PHE A 177 -11.29 -12.92 7.93
C PHE A 177 -11.22 -14.09 8.92
N ARG A 178 -10.52 -13.93 10.06
CA ARG A 178 -10.24 -14.97 11.06
C ARG A 178 -9.60 -16.23 10.46
N LEU A 179 -8.66 -16.03 9.54
CA LEU A 179 -8.00 -17.13 8.84
C LEU A 179 -7.07 -17.92 9.77
N SER A 180 -7.00 -19.23 9.56
CA SER A 180 -6.09 -20.11 10.30
C SER A 180 -4.63 -19.77 10.03
N ASN A 181 -3.74 -20.14 10.96
CA ASN A 181 -2.31 -19.81 10.84
C ASN A 181 -1.64 -20.50 9.64
N ASN A 182 -2.19 -21.63 9.19
CA ASN A 182 -1.66 -22.45 8.10
C ASN A 182 -1.80 -21.78 6.72
N VAL A 183 -2.83 -20.96 6.51
CA VAL A 183 -3.07 -20.26 5.23
C VAL A 183 -2.40 -18.88 5.17
N ARG A 184 -1.84 -18.37 6.28
CA ARG A 184 -1.24 -17.02 6.33
C ARG A 184 -0.08 -16.85 5.35
N GLY A 185 0.76 -17.88 5.19
CA GLY A 185 1.88 -17.85 4.23
C GLY A 185 1.40 -17.71 2.78
N LEU A 186 0.34 -18.43 2.41
CA LEU A 186 -0.25 -18.34 1.07
C LEU A 186 -0.88 -16.97 0.82
N VAL A 187 -1.59 -16.41 1.81
CA VAL A 187 -2.16 -15.05 1.71
C VAL A 187 -1.04 -14.01 1.55
N PHE A 188 0.08 -14.18 2.26
CA PHE A 188 1.24 -13.29 2.11
C PHE A 188 1.77 -13.31 0.68
N VAL A 189 2.04 -14.50 0.14
CA VAL A 189 2.57 -14.63 -1.24
C VAL A 189 1.61 -14.01 -2.25
N LEU A 190 0.30 -14.24 -2.09
CA LEU A 190 -0.71 -13.67 -2.98
C LEU A 190 -0.72 -12.14 -2.92
N VAL A 191 -0.79 -11.57 -1.71
CA VAL A 191 -0.77 -10.12 -1.51
C VAL A 191 0.51 -9.53 -2.08
N PHE A 192 1.65 -10.17 -1.82
CA PHE A 192 2.96 -9.74 -2.30
C PHE A 192 3.05 -9.70 -3.82
N CYS A 193 2.61 -10.76 -4.50
CA CYS A 193 2.61 -10.84 -5.97
C CYS A 193 1.62 -9.86 -6.58
N TRP A 194 0.41 -9.77 -6.04
CA TRP A 194 -0.63 -8.88 -6.56
C TRP A 194 -0.21 -7.41 -6.43
N ASN A 195 0.34 -7.04 -5.27
CA ASN A 195 0.84 -5.70 -5.03
C ASN A 195 2.02 -5.36 -5.94
N ALA A 196 2.90 -6.32 -6.26
CA ALA A 196 4.01 -6.11 -7.19
C ALA A 196 3.50 -5.75 -8.60
N LEU A 197 2.47 -6.47 -9.07
CA LEU A 197 1.86 -6.21 -10.37
C LEU A 197 1.17 -4.85 -10.42
N ILE A 198 0.38 -4.50 -9.40
CA ILE A 198 -0.30 -3.20 -9.31
C ILE A 198 0.72 -2.07 -9.25
N SER A 199 1.73 -2.18 -8.38
CA SER A 199 2.76 -1.17 -8.24
C SER A 199 3.49 -0.90 -9.55
N SER A 200 3.84 -1.97 -10.29
CA SER A 200 4.44 -1.84 -11.62
C SER A 200 3.51 -1.17 -12.63
N ALA A 201 2.22 -1.54 -12.65
CA ALA A 201 1.23 -0.95 -13.54
C ALA A 201 1.01 0.55 -13.25
N ILE A 202 0.92 0.94 -11.98
CA ILE A 202 0.77 2.34 -11.56
C ILE A 202 2.01 3.15 -11.95
N GLN A 203 3.21 2.62 -11.70
CA GLN A 203 4.45 3.28 -12.11
C GLN A 203 4.53 3.50 -13.62
N TYR A 204 4.09 2.52 -14.41
CA TYR A 204 4.02 2.66 -15.86
C TYR A 204 3.01 3.75 -16.28
N LEU A 205 1.81 3.74 -15.69
CA LEU A 205 0.77 4.74 -15.98
C LEU A 205 1.22 6.16 -15.61
N LEU A 206 1.86 6.33 -14.46
CA LEU A 206 2.46 7.60 -14.04
C LEU A 206 3.53 8.07 -15.02
N SER A 207 4.37 7.16 -15.52
CA SER A 207 5.42 7.49 -16.50
C SER A 207 4.84 8.06 -17.79
N LEU A 208 3.73 7.51 -18.27
CA LEU A 208 3.06 7.96 -19.49
C LEU A 208 2.43 9.35 -19.31
N ILE A 209 1.83 9.60 -18.15
CA ILE A 209 1.21 10.89 -17.84
C ILE A 209 2.27 11.97 -17.71
N ILE A 210 3.33 11.70 -16.96
CA ILE A 210 4.40 12.69 -16.71
C ILE A 210 5.20 13.00 -17.96
N THR A 211 5.42 12.03 -18.86
CA THR A 211 6.10 12.30 -20.15
C THR A 211 5.29 13.24 -21.06
N ARG A 212 3.97 13.37 -20.83
CA ARG A 212 3.08 14.22 -21.62
C ARG A 212 2.80 15.59 -20.98
N LEU A 213 3.32 15.84 -19.78
CA LEU A 213 3.23 17.10 -19.03
C LEU A 213 4.45 17.97 -19.30
#